data_AF-A0A973DJ20-F1
#
_entry.id   AF-A0A973DJ20-F1
#
_cell.length_a   1.000
_cell.length_b   1.000
_cell.length_c   1.000
_cell.angle_alpha   90.00
_cell.angle_beta   90.00
_cell.angle_gamma   90.00
#
_symmetry.space_group_name_H-M   'P 1'
#
loop_
_entity.id
_entity.type
_entity.pdbx_description
1 polymer ?
#
loop_
_entity_poly.entity_id
_entity_poly.type
_entity_poly.pdbx_seq_one_letter_code
_entity_poly.pdbx_strand_id
1 'polypeptide(L)'
;MELEQNSDLTLPLFYFDENLHSRDIESPDVLIHITLSEDLLAQLCQNPAVDSSVAIAINEYRLEALNDDYQVLIDGEHDAQLTLVRGPLLSAMLSCDKDQTFVSPQVDMMPTFDLGDDVEDIEEEG
;
A
#
# COMPACT_ATOMS: atom_id res chain seq x y z
N MET A 1 -3.83 -5.62 8.98
CA MET A 1 -4.86 -4.72 8.44
C MET A 1 -5.81 -5.53 7.57
N GLU A 2 -7.10 -5.23 7.59
CA GLU A 2 -8.12 -5.83 6.70
C GLU A 2 -8.27 -4.98 5.44
N LEU A 3 -8.45 -5.61 4.27
CA LEU A 3 -8.51 -4.94 2.97
C LEU A 3 -9.88 -5.13 2.34
N GLU A 4 -10.60 -4.04 2.12
CA GLU A 4 -11.95 -4.05 1.55
C GLU A 4 -11.99 -3.28 0.23
N GLN A 5 -12.78 -3.75 -0.74
CA GLN A 5 -12.95 -3.08 -2.02
C GLN A 5 -13.56 -1.68 -1.84
N ASN A 6 -13.04 -0.71 -2.59
CA ASN A 6 -13.44 0.71 -2.54
C ASN A 6 -13.16 1.39 -1.19
N SER A 7 -12.29 0.82 -0.35
CA SER A 7 -11.73 1.49 0.83
C SER A 7 -10.36 2.10 0.52
N ASP A 8 -9.95 3.05 1.35
CA ASP A 8 -8.63 3.70 1.24
C ASP A 8 -7.61 2.96 2.12
N LEU A 9 -6.60 2.35 1.49
CA LEU A 9 -5.39 1.91 2.17
C LEU A 9 -4.50 3.13 2.42
N THR A 10 -4.36 3.52 3.69
CA THR A 10 -3.49 4.64 4.08
C THR A 10 -2.16 4.12 4.62
N LEU A 11 -1.06 4.59 4.02
CA LEU A 11 0.30 4.24 4.45
C LEU A 11 1.12 5.49 4.78
N PRO A 12 1.92 5.46 5.87
CA PRO A 12 2.83 6.55 6.19
C PRO A 12 4.06 6.50 5.28
N LEU A 13 4.44 7.65 4.75
CA LEU A 13 5.63 7.83 3.92
C LEU A 13 6.65 8.72 4.63
N PHE A 14 7.90 8.31 4.55
CA PHE A 14 9.06 9.01 5.11
C PHE A 14 10.02 9.36 3.98
N TYR A 15 10.56 10.57 4.00
CA TYR A 15 11.55 11.00 3.03
C TYR A 15 12.80 10.11 3.12
N PHE A 16 13.23 9.58 1.97
CA PHE A 16 14.34 8.64 1.90
C PHE A 16 15.68 9.40 1.88
N ASP A 17 16.19 9.72 3.06
CA ASP A 17 17.49 10.36 3.26
C ASP A 17 18.42 9.55 4.19
N GLU A 18 19.59 10.11 4.48
CA GLU A 18 20.57 9.50 5.38
C GLU A 18 20.07 9.37 6.84
N ASN A 19 19.06 10.14 7.23
CA ASN A 19 18.51 10.19 8.59
C ASN A 19 17.31 9.27 8.81
N LEU A 20 16.81 8.60 7.76
CA LEU A 20 15.61 7.73 7.81
C LEU A 20 15.60 6.77 9.01
N HIS A 21 16.74 6.16 9.31
CA HIS A 21 16.90 5.18 10.41
C HIS A 21 16.66 5.77 11.81
N SER A 22 16.69 7.09 11.95
CA SER A 22 16.50 7.82 13.21
C SER A 22 15.12 8.49 13.31
N ARG A 23 14.29 8.36 12.27
CA ARG A 23 12.96 8.97 12.20
C ARG A 23 12.02 8.35 13.22
N ASP A 24 11.15 9.20 13.78
CA ASP A 24 10.02 8.76 14.58
C ASP A 24 8.93 8.21 13.67
N ILE A 25 8.53 6.96 13.89
CA ILE A 25 7.50 6.28 13.11
C ILE A 25 6.11 6.92 13.29
N GLU A 26 5.88 7.62 14.40
CA GLU A 26 4.62 8.31 14.69
C GLU A 26 4.53 9.68 14.00
N SER A 27 5.60 10.13 13.32
CA SER A 27 5.67 11.42 12.64
C SER A 27 6.08 11.27 11.17
N PRO A 28 5.20 10.74 10.30
CA PRO A 28 5.46 10.66 8.86
C PRO A 28 5.53 12.03 8.19
N ASP A 29 6.16 12.08 7.03
CA ASP A 29 6.29 13.31 6.22
C ASP A 29 5.08 13.51 5.31
N VAL A 30 4.61 12.40 4.73
CA VAL A 30 3.49 12.34 3.79
C VAL A 30 2.62 11.13 4.13
N LEU A 31 1.32 11.21 3.89
CA LEU A 31 0.43 10.06 3.82
C LEU A 31 0.05 9.79 2.37
N ILE A 32 0.08 8.51 1.98
CA ILE A 32 -0.51 8.06 0.73
C ILE A 32 -1.82 7.32 1.02
N HIS A 33 -2.88 7.72 0.36
CA HIS A 33 -4.19 7.07 0.40
C HIS A 33 -4.43 6.39 -0.94
N ILE A 34 -4.45 5.06 -0.94
CA ILE A 34 -4.57 4.24 -2.15
C ILE A 34 -5.98 3.68 -2.20
N THR A 35 -6.71 3.95 -3.28
CA THR A 35 -8.04 3.36 -3.49
C THR A 35 -7.88 1.87 -3.81
N LEU A 36 -8.47 1.00 -2.99
CA LEU A 36 -8.43 -0.45 -3.21
C LEU A 36 -9.45 -0.88 -4.27
N SER A 37 -9.04 -0.84 -5.53
CA SER A 37 -9.81 -1.41 -6.63
C SER A 37 -9.79 -2.95 -6.61
N GLU A 38 -10.72 -3.58 -7.32
CA GLU A 38 -10.75 -5.04 -7.49
C GLU A 38 -9.43 -5.58 -8.09
N ASP A 39 -8.93 -4.91 -9.13
CA ASP A 39 -7.68 -5.28 -9.79
C ASP A 39 -6.47 -5.17 -8.86
N LEU A 40 -6.45 -4.15 -7.99
CA LEU A 40 -5.39 -3.99 -7.01
C LEU A 40 -5.47 -5.08 -5.92
N LEU A 41 -6.66 -5.35 -5.40
CA LEU A 41 -6.88 -6.43 -4.43
C LEU A 41 -6.45 -7.79 -4.98
N ALA A 42 -6.81 -8.10 -6.22
CA ALA A 42 -6.37 -9.33 -6.89
C ALA A 42 -4.83 -9.43 -6.97
N GLN A 43 -4.14 -8.32 -7.21
CA GLN A 43 -2.68 -8.28 -7.22
C GLN A 43 -2.08 -8.43 -5.81
N LEU A 44 -2.73 -7.89 -4.78
CA LEU A 44 -2.28 -7.99 -3.38
C LEU A 44 -2.44 -9.41 -2.81
N CYS A 45 -3.29 -10.25 -3.41
CA CYS A 45 -3.44 -11.67 -3.06
C CYS A 45 -2.31 -12.56 -3.59
N GLN A 46 -1.36 -12.03 -4.35
CA GLN A 46 -0.20 -12.80 -4.78
C GLN A 46 0.62 -13.27 -3.58
N ASN A 47 1.22 -14.46 -3.68
CA ASN A 47 2.09 -15.01 -2.64
C ASN A 47 3.51 -15.15 -3.21
N PRO A 48 4.35 -14.11 -3.11
CA PRO A 48 5.72 -14.16 -3.62
C PRO A 48 6.52 -15.30 -2.96
N ALA A 49 7.52 -15.81 -3.67
CA ALA A 49 8.50 -16.73 -3.09
C ALA A 49 9.35 -16.03 -1.99
N VAL A 50 10.07 -16.80 -1.15
CA VAL A 50 10.83 -16.26 0.02
C VAL A 50 11.76 -15.11 -0.38
N ASP A 51 12.42 -15.24 -1.52
CA ASP A 51 13.44 -14.29 -1.99
C ASP A 51 12.94 -13.48 -3.19
N SER A 52 11.62 -13.26 -3.29
CA SER A 52 11.01 -12.52 -4.39
C SER A 52 10.05 -11.45 -3.89
N SER A 53 9.92 -10.39 -4.67
CA SER A 53 8.98 -9.29 -4.45
C SER A 53 8.16 -9.05 -5.71
N VAL A 54 6.92 -8.62 -5.54
CA VAL A 54 6.07 -8.13 -6.62
C VAL A 54 5.94 -6.62 -6.48
N ALA A 55 6.28 -5.90 -7.54
CA ALA A 55 6.08 -4.46 -7.67
C ALA A 55 4.76 -4.20 -8.38
N ILE A 56 3.88 -3.41 -7.75
CA ILE A 56 2.55 -3.07 -8.24
C ILE A 56 2.49 -1.55 -8.42
N ALA A 57 2.43 -1.07 -9.65
CA ALA A 57 2.25 0.36 -9.93
C ALA A 57 0.84 0.80 -9.53
N ILE A 58 0.73 1.96 -8.88
CA ILE A 58 -0.53 2.50 -8.39
C ILE A 58 -0.90 3.72 -9.22
N ASN A 59 -2.08 3.69 -9.83
CA ASN A 59 -2.57 4.78 -10.69
C ASN A 59 -3.62 5.65 -9.99
N GLU A 60 -4.23 5.16 -8.91
CA GLU A 60 -5.30 5.83 -8.18
C GLU A 60 -4.91 5.98 -6.71
N TYR A 61 -4.43 7.17 -6.37
CA TYR A 61 -4.05 7.53 -5.01
C TYR A 61 -4.16 9.04 -4.79
N ARG A 62 -4.18 9.43 -3.52
CA ARG A 62 -4.10 10.82 -3.05
C ARG A 62 -2.95 10.94 -2.07
N LEU A 63 -2.27 12.07 -2.08
CA LEU A 63 -1.20 12.40 -1.15
C LEU A 63 -1.65 13.50 -0.18
N GLU A 64 -1.19 13.41 1.07
CA GLU A 64 -1.36 14.44 2.09
C GLU A 64 0.01 14.73 2.71
N ALA A 65 0.53 15.94 2.52
CA ALA A 65 1.75 16.36 3.18
C ALA A 65 1.45 16.77 4.63
N LEU A 66 2.15 16.17 5.59
CA LEU A 66 2.06 16.54 7.00
C LEU A 66 3.09 17.60 7.39
N ASN A 67 4.05 17.86 6.49
CA ASN A 67 4.99 18.97 6.55
C ASN A 67 4.88 19.80 5.25
N ASP A 68 4.66 21.11 5.39
CA ASP A 68 4.55 22.08 4.30
C ASP A 68 5.75 22.05 3.34
N ASP A 69 6.93 21.66 3.84
CA ASP A 69 8.16 21.52 3.03
C ASP A 69 7.98 20.54 1.85
N TYR A 70 7.08 19.56 1.98
CA TYR A 70 6.84 18.54 0.97
C TYR A 70 5.64 18.82 0.06
N GLN A 71 4.84 19.87 0.33
CA GLN A 71 3.65 20.18 -0.45
C GLN A 71 3.97 20.39 -1.94
N VAL A 72 5.02 21.16 -2.23
CA VAL A 72 5.47 21.43 -3.61
C VAL A 72 5.92 20.16 -4.34
N LEU A 73 6.41 19.16 -3.61
CA LEU A 73 6.87 17.90 -4.18
C LEU A 73 5.70 16.99 -4.54
N ILE A 74 4.69 16.90 -3.66
CA ILE A 74 3.52 16.07 -3.89
C ILE A 74 2.50 16.70 -4.86
N ASP A 75 2.58 18.02 -5.11
CA ASP A 75 1.79 18.69 -6.15
C ASP A 75 2.40 18.55 -7.56
N GLY A 76 3.63 18.03 -7.67
CA GLY A 76 4.38 17.81 -8.91
C GLY A 76 4.11 16.47 -9.58
N GLU A 77 4.96 16.08 -10.54
CA GLU A 77 4.91 14.74 -11.13
C GLU A 77 5.46 13.71 -10.15
N HIS A 78 4.73 12.61 -10.01
CA HIS A 78 5.06 11.55 -9.07
C HIS A 78 4.50 10.19 -9.50
N ASP A 79 5.22 9.13 -9.15
CA ASP A 79 4.84 7.73 -9.39
C ASP A 79 4.79 6.98 -8.06
N ALA A 80 3.70 6.25 -7.82
CA ALA A 80 3.54 5.42 -6.63
C ALA A 80 3.61 3.93 -6.98
N GLN A 81 4.24 3.17 -6.10
CA GLN A 81 4.37 1.72 -6.22
C GLN A 81 4.18 1.05 -4.87
N LEU A 82 3.47 -0.07 -4.87
CA LEU A 82 3.46 -1.01 -3.76
C LEU A 82 4.45 -2.15 -4.01
N THR A 83 5.15 -2.57 -2.97
CA THR A 83 6.00 -3.76 -2.97
C THR A 83 5.39 -4.79 -2.04
N LEU A 84 5.05 -5.95 -2.60
CA LEU A 84 4.56 -7.11 -1.87
C LEU A 84 5.66 -8.16 -1.75
N VAL A 85 5.94 -8.61 -0.53
CA VAL A 85 6.87 -9.72 -0.27
C VAL A 85 6.19 -10.84 0.50
N ARG A 86 6.83 -12.01 0.54
CA ARG A 86 6.29 -13.19 1.25
C ARG A 86 6.06 -12.88 2.73
N GLY A 87 4.91 -13.25 3.25
CA GLY A 87 4.49 -12.94 4.63
C GLY A 87 3.36 -11.92 4.71
N PRO A 88 2.54 -11.86 3.64
CA PRO A 88 2.02 -10.63 2.99
C PRO A 88 2.45 -9.30 3.62
N LEU A 89 3.74 -9.02 3.57
CA LEU A 89 4.26 -7.71 3.97
C LEU A 89 4.14 -6.76 2.77
N LEU A 90 3.57 -5.58 3.02
CA LEU A 90 3.40 -4.53 2.03
C LEU A 90 4.19 -3.29 2.42
N SER A 91 4.84 -2.65 1.46
CA SER A 91 5.36 -1.29 1.61
C SER A 91 5.05 -0.45 0.39
N ALA A 92 5.00 0.87 0.55
CA ALA A 92 4.84 1.84 -0.53
C ALA A 92 6.14 2.58 -0.80
N MET A 93 6.31 2.98 -2.06
CA MET A 93 7.33 3.92 -2.52
C MET A 93 6.63 5.00 -3.36
N LEU A 94 6.99 6.25 -3.12
CA LEU A 94 6.61 7.39 -3.94
C LEU A 94 7.88 8.01 -4.52
N SER A 95 7.99 8.03 -5.84
CA SER A 95 9.07 8.69 -6.56
C SER A 95 8.54 10.02 -7.08
N CYS A 96 9.16 11.12 -6.67
CA CYS A 96 8.87 12.47 -7.16
C CYS A 96 9.97 12.94 -8.11
N ASP A 97 9.72 14.05 -8.81
CA ASP A 97 10.73 14.73 -9.61
C ASP A 97 12.06 14.98 -8.85
N LYS A 98 13.17 14.98 -9.61
CA LYS A 98 14.55 15.22 -9.13
C LYS A 98 15.12 14.15 -8.19
N ASP A 99 14.81 12.88 -8.46
CA ASP A 99 15.35 11.72 -7.73
C ASP A 99 14.99 11.71 -6.23
N GLN A 100 13.88 12.35 -5.88
CA GLN A 100 13.38 12.38 -4.50
C GLN A 100 12.42 11.24 -4.29
N THR A 101 12.60 10.51 -3.19
CA THR A 101 11.83 9.31 -2.92
C THR A 101 11.31 9.33 -1.49
N PHE A 102 10.09 8.85 -1.30
CA PHE A 102 9.54 8.53 0.00
C PHE A 102 9.25 7.03 0.08
N VAL A 103 9.40 6.46 1.27
CA VAL A 103 9.17 5.04 1.53
C VAL A 103 8.32 4.83 2.76
N SER A 104 7.49 3.79 2.76
CA SER A 104 6.80 3.33 3.96
C SER A 104 7.59 2.22 4.67
N PRO A 105 7.42 2.05 5.99
CA PRO A 105 7.71 0.79 6.65
C PRO A 105 6.91 -0.35 6.02
N GLN A 106 7.37 -1.58 6.24
CA GLN A 106 6.60 -2.78 5.91
C GLN A 106 5.45 -2.94 6.90
N VAL A 107 4.25 -3.21 6.39
CA VAL A 107 3.06 -3.51 7.19
C VAL A 107 2.58 -4.93 6.89
N ASP A 108 2.19 -5.64 7.94
CA ASP A 108 1.53 -6.94 7.82
C ASP A 108 0.10 -6.76 7.28
N MET A 109 -0.17 -7.38 6.13
CA MET A 109 -1.49 -7.40 5.52
C MET A 109 -2.08 -8.79 5.66
N MET A 110 -3.33 -8.87 6.13
CA MET A 110 -4.10 -10.11 6.06
C MET A 110 -5.24 -9.83 5.10
N PRO A 111 -5.11 -10.17 3.80
CA PRO A 111 -6.24 -10.07 2.90
C PRO A 111 -7.31 -11.06 3.41
N THR A 112 -8.41 -10.55 3.92
CA THR A 112 -9.60 -11.34 4.16
C THR A 112 -10.35 -11.37 2.84
N PHE A 113 -10.39 -12.54 2.21
CA PHE A 113 -11.35 -12.77 1.16
C PHE A 113 -12.60 -13.30 1.86
N ASP A 114 -13.66 -12.52 1.89
CA ASP A 114 -14.99 -13.05 2.20
C ASP A 114 -15.35 -13.99 1.05
N LEU A 115 -14.95 -15.25 1.18
CA LEU A 115 -15.58 -16.34 0.43
C LEU A 115 -16.99 -16.36 0.98
N GLY A 116 -17.89 -15.54 0.43
CA GLY A 116 -19.26 -15.45 0.89
C GLY A 116 -19.76 -16.87 1.17
N ASP A 117 -20.39 -17.06 2.32
CA ASP A 117 -21.03 -18.32 2.71
C ASP A 117 -22.21 -18.62 1.76
N ASP A 118 -21.97 -18.73 0.45
CA ASP A 118 -22.83 -19.41 -0.50
C ASP A 118 -22.52 -20.91 -0.40
N VAL A 119 -22.61 -21.45 0.83
CA VAL A 119 -23.05 -22.83 0.98
C VAL A 119 -24.55 -22.74 0.70
N GLU A 120 -24.93 -22.76 -0.58
CA GLU A 120 -26.30 -23.11 -0.93
C GLU A 120 -26.56 -24.47 -0.26
N ASP A 121 -27.38 -24.44 0.80
CA ASP A 121 -27.82 -25.61 1.52
C ASP A 121 -28.22 -26.67 0.49
N ILE A 122 -27.45 -27.75 0.43
CA ILE A 122 -27.81 -28.93 -0.34
C ILE A 122 -29.05 -29.48 0.36
N GLU A 123 -30.24 -29.13 -0.12
CA GLU A 123 -31.47 -29.81 0.24
C GLU A 123 -31.33 -31.27 -0.21
N GLU A 124 -30.83 -32.13 0.68
CA GLU A 124 -31.06 -33.57 0.62
C GLU A 124 -32.56 -33.81 0.84
N GLU A 125 -33.35 -33.67 -0.23
CA GLU A 125 -34.67 -34.29 -0.28
C GLU A 125 -34.54 -35.74 -0.80
N GLY A 126 -34.70 -36.69 0.14
CA GLY A 126 -35.61 -37.85 0.01
C GLY A 126 -35.33 -38.93 -1.02
#